data_AF-A0A661EM84-F1
#
_entry.id   AF-A0A661EM84-F1
#
_cell.length_a   1.000
_cell.length_b   1.000
_cell.length_c   1.000
_cell.angle_alpha   90.00
_cell.angle_beta   90.00
_cell.angle_gamma   90.00
#
_symmetry.space_group_name_H-M   'P 1'
#
loop_
_entity.id
_entity.type
_entity.pdbx_description
1 polymer ?
#
loop_
_entity_poly.entity_id
_entity_poly.type
_entity_poly.pdbx_seq_one_letter_code
_entity_poly.pdbx_strand_id
1 'polypeptide(L)' 'HFQDVIVQLPNDLLPDPLPADLPAQLVSRGNLIELATDDVDKLIHSLIAQQVPLQQMRVRSRTLEDLFLQLTGKELRS' A
#
# COMPACT_ATOMS: atom_id res chain seq x y z
N HIS A 1 -2.24 10.28 16.02
CA HIS A 1 -2.00 8.84 16.22
C HIS A 1 -1.63 8.27 14.86
N PHE A 2 -0.36 7.89 14.65
CA PHE A 2 0.17 7.52 13.33
C PHE A 2 0.07 6.00 13.12
N GLN A 3 -1.15 5.48 13.05
CA GLN A 3 -1.41 4.04 12.89
C GLN A 3 -1.86 3.70 11.47
N ASP A 4 -1.10 4.14 10.48
CA ASP A 4 -1.29 3.63 9.12
C ASP A 4 -0.61 2.25 9.04
N VAL A 5 -1.24 1.32 8.35
CA VAL A 5 -0.57 0.07 7.94
C VAL A 5 -0.21 0.13 6.46
N ILE A 6 0.71 -0.74 6.07
CA ILE A 6 1.10 -0.91 4.69
C ILE A 6 0.65 -2.29 4.23
N VAL A 7 -0.17 -2.32 3.19
CA VAL A 7 -0.48 -3.54 2.43
C VAL A 7 0.45 -3.59 1.23
N GLN A 8 1.15 -4.71 1.04
CA GLN A 8 2.09 -4.92 -0.05
C GLN A 8 1.63 -6.07 -0.93
N LEU A 9 1.71 -5.89 -2.23
CA LEU A 9 1.47 -6.95 -3.22
C LEU A 9 2.33 -6.69 -4.47
N PRO A 10 2.55 -7.70 -5.32
CA PRO A 10 3.11 -7.49 -6.65
C PRO A 10 2.29 -6.48 -7.46
N ASN A 11 2.99 -5.60 -8.18
CA ASN A 11 2.35 -4.51 -8.92
C ASN A 11 1.55 -4.99 -10.15
N ASP A 12 1.87 -6.17 -10.67
CA ASP A 12 1.23 -6.83 -11.82
C ASP A 12 -0.10 -7.49 -11.47
N LEU A 13 -0.43 -7.58 -10.17
CA LEU A 13 -1.72 -8.09 -9.69
C LEU A 13 -2.78 -7.00 -9.54
N LEU A 14 -2.40 -5.73 -9.62
CA LEU A 14 -3.35 -4.63 -9.59
C LEU A 14 -3.98 -4.41 -10.98
N PRO A 15 -5.27 -4.05 -11.05
CA PRO A 15 -5.91 -3.71 -12.30
C PRO A 15 -5.35 -2.40 -12.86
N ASP A 16 -5.27 -2.31 -14.18
CA ASP A 16 -4.93 -1.09 -14.91
C ASP A 16 -6.10 -0.71 -15.84
N PRO A 17 -6.80 0.42 -15.62
CA PRO A 17 -6.51 1.45 -14.63
C PRO A 17 -6.97 1.09 -13.21
N LEU A 18 -6.25 1.64 -12.23
CA LEU A 18 -6.65 1.59 -10.83
C LEU A 18 -7.92 2.41 -10.58
N PRO A 19 -8.82 1.96 -9.67
CA PRO A 19 -9.99 2.74 -9.29
C PRO A 19 -9.59 4.04 -8.62
N ALA A 20 -10.28 5.12 -8.98
CA ALA A 20 -10.07 6.44 -8.40
C ALA A 20 -10.43 6.52 -6.91
N ASP A 21 -11.24 5.58 -6.41
CA ASP A 21 -11.77 5.53 -5.04
C ASP A 21 -11.04 4.51 -4.14
N LEU A 22 -9.87 4.00 -4.57
CA LEU A 22 -9.08 3.10 -3.74
C LEU A 22 -8.70 3.80 -2.42
N PRO A 23 -9.06 3.25 -1.24
CA PRO A 23 -8.87 3.91 0.05
C PRO A 23 -7.42 3.76 0.57
N ALA A 24 -6.45 4.05 -0.28
CA ALA A 24 -5.04 3.92 0.04
C ALA A 24 -4.16 4.88 -0.77
N GLN A 25 -3.03 5.27 -0.20
CA GLN A 25 -1.96 5.93 -0.93
C GLN A 25 -1.04 4.88 -1.56
N LEU A 26 -0.81 4.97 -2.86
CA LEU A 26 0.01 4.03 -3.61
C LEU A 26 1.47 4.50 -3.63
N VAL A 27 2.37 3.56 -3.35
CA VAL A 27 3.81 3.76 -3.46
C VAL A 27 4.43 2.58 -4.20
N SER A 28 4.97 2.83 -5.38
CA SER A 28 5.67 1.80 -6.16
C SER A 28 7.07 1.56 -5.60
N ARG A 29 7.42 0.28 -5.39
CA ARG A 29 8.71 -0.20 -4.89
C ARG A 29 9.23 -1.32 -5.78
N GLY A 30 9.76 -0.94 -6.95
CA GLY A 30 10.21 -1.92 -7.94
C GLY A 30 9.05 -2.80 -8.40
N ASN A 31 9.13 -4.11 -8.12
CA ASN A 31 8.12 -5.10 -8.51
C ASN A 31 6.94 -5.23 -7.52
N LEU A 32 6.98 -4.48 -6.42
CA LEU A 32 5.92 -4.43 -5.43
C LEU A 32 5.25 -3.07 -5.45
N ILE A 33 3.99 -3.05 -5.04
CA ILE A 33 3.25 -1.84 -4.72
C ILE A 33 2.85 -1.88 -3.25
N GLU A 34 3.02 -0.74 -2.60
CA GLU A 34 2.65 -0.50 -1.22
C GLU A 34 1.41 0.39 -1.19
N LEU A 35 0.42 -0.03 -0.40
CA LEU A 35 -0.85 0.63 -0.19
C LEU A 35 -0.89 1.05 1.28
N ALA A 36 -0.66 2.33 1.54
CA ALA A 36 -0.77 2.89 2.89
C ALA A 36 -2.23 3.25 3.16
N THR A 37 -2.81 2.66 4.21
CA THR A 37 -4.21 2.87 4.60
C THR A 37 -4.36 2.90 6.12
N ASP A 38 -5.36 3.63 6.59
CA ASP A 38 -5.85 3.62 7.98
C ASP A 38 -7.00 2.62 8.19
N ASP A 39 -7.55 2.05 7.11
CA ASP A 39 -8.67 1.11 7.11
C ASP A 39 -8.37 -0.11 6.22
N VAL A 40 -7.74 -1.12 6.83
CA VAL A 40 -7.33 -2.37 6.17
C VAL A 40 -8.52 -3.15 5.65
N ASP A 41 -9.56 -3.26 6.46
CA ASP A 41 -10.75 -4.02 6.12
C ASP A 41 -11.39 -3.44 4.86
N LYS A 42 -11.58 -2.12 4.79
CA LYS A 42 -12.13 -1.45 3.62
C LYS A 42 -11.23 -1.61 2.38
N LEU A 43 -9.91 -1.53 2.54
CA LEU A 43 -8.98 -1.77 1.45
C LEU A 43 -9.09 -3.20 0.91
N ILE A 44 -9.07 -4.21 1.79
CA ILE A 44 -9.18 -5.62 1.40
C ILE A 44 -10.51 -5.87 0.68
N HIS A 45 -11.63 -5.34 1.18
CA HIS A 45 -12.92 -5.45 0.50
C HIS A 45 -12.89 -4.82 -0.91
N SER A 46 -12.23 -3.67 -1.08
CA SER A 46 -12.07 -3.04 -2.39
C SER A 46 -11.23 -3.89 -3.34
N LEU A 47 -10.12 -4.48 -2.86
CA LEU A 47 -9.27 -5.37 -3.66
C LEU A 47 -10.01 -6.65 -4.09
N ILE A 48 -10.81 -7.23 -3.19
CA ILE A 48 -11.64 -8.41 -3.51
C ILE A 48 -12.72 -8.07 -4.55
N ALA A 49 -13.38 -6.91 -4.42
CA ALA A 49 -14.38 -6.45 -5.39
C ALA A 49 -13.80 -6.27 -6.79
N GLN A 50 -12.50 -5.96 -6.88
CA GLN A 50 -11.73 -5.85 -8.12
C GLN A 50 -11.08 -7.17 -8.57
N GLN A 51 -11.37 -8.27 -7.88
CA GLN A 51 -10.82 -9.60 -8.19
C GLN A 51 -9.29 -9.67 -8.13
N VAL A 52 -8.65 -8.82 -7.32
CA VAL A 52 -7.20 -8.82 -7.12
C VAL A 52 -6.79 -10.09 -6.35
N PRO A 53 -5.84 -10.89 -6.87
CA PRO A 53 -5.33 -12.05 -6.17
C PRO A 53 -4.56 -11.66 -4.89
N LEU A 54 -5.05 -12.09 -3.73
CA LEU A 54 -4.46 -11.73 -2.43
C LEU A 54 -3.41 -12.74 -1.91
N GLN A 55 -3.08 -13.79 -2.66
CA GLN A 55 -2.20 -14.87 -2.17
C GLN A 55 -0.79 -14.39 -1.83
N GLN A 56 -0.33 -13.32 -2.48
CA GLN A 56 0.99 -12.71 -2.27
C GLN A 56 0.89 -11.40 -1.47
N MET A 57 -0.29 -11.09 -0.93
CA MET A 57 -0.50 -9.92 -0.10
C MET A 57 0.21 -10.07 1.24
N ARG A 58 0.87 -9.00 1.67
CA ARG A 58 1.49 -8.90 3.00
C ARG A 58 0.98 -7.65 3.69
N VAL A 59 0.66 -7.76 4.97
CA VAL A 59 0.30 -6.61 5.82
C VAL A 59 1.44 -6.38 6.79
N ARG A 60 1.95 -5.16 6.86
CA ARG A 60 2.97 -4.76 7.81
C ARG A 60 2.61 -3.43 8.46
N SER A 61 3.07 -3.24 9.69
CA SER A 61 3.06 -1.91 10.30
C SER A 61 3.99 -0.98 9.54
N ARG A 62 3.64 0.31 9.55
CA ARG A 62 4.49 1.35 8.99
C ARG A 62 5.77 1.51 9.82
N THR A 63 6.89 1.70 9.15
CA THR A 63 8.20 1.92 9.77
C THR A 63 8.51 3.40 9.94
N LEU A 64 9.54 3.72 10.72
CA LEU A 64 10.05 5.09 10.84
C LEU A 64 10.62 5.60 9.51
N GLU A 65 11.27 4.74 8.71
CA GLU A 65 11.70 5.13 7.36
C GLU A 65 10.51 5.55 6.49
N ASP A 66 9.40 4.80 6.51
CA ASP A 66 8.20 5.14 5.73
C ASP A 66 7.59 6.49 6.16
N LEU A 67 7.64 6.79 7.46
CA LEU A 67 7.16 8.06 8.01
C LEU A 67 8.09 9.21 7.61
N PHE A 68 9.40 9.00 7.73
CA PHE A 68 10.40 9.99 7.34
C PHE A 68 10.32 10.29 5.84
N LEU A 69 10.15 9.25 5.01
CA LEU A 69 9.94 9.37 3.58
C LEU A 69 8.73 10.22 3.23
N GLN A 70 7.60 9.98 3.88
CA GLN A 70 6.40 10.79 3.65
C GLN A 70 6.57 12.25 4.10
N LEU A 71 7.20 12.47 5.27
CA LEU A 71 7.33 13.81 5.84
C LEU A 71 8.39 14.66 5.13
N THR A 72 9.45 14.05 4.63
CA THR A 72 10.62 14.78 4.12
C THR A 72 10.83 14.63 2.62
N GLY A 73 10.15 13.66 1.98
CA GLY A 73 10.38 13.30 0.57
C GLY A 73 11.76 12.72 0.30
N LYS A 74 12.52 12.35 1.34
CA LYS A 74 13.89 11.83 1.22
C LYS A 74 13.98 10.46 1.88
N GLU A 75 14.63 9.51 1.19
CA GLU A 75 15.03 8.25 1.81
C GLU A 75 16.11 8.53 2.87
N LEU A 76 16.03 7.85 4.02
CA LEU A 76 17.14 7.79 4.97
C LEU A 76 18.26 7.02 4.26
N ARG A 77 19.19 7.74 3.63
CA ARG A 77 20.40 7.12 3.09
C ARG A 77 21.35 6.85 4.25
N SER A 78 21.71 5.59 4.44
CA SER A 78 22.86 5.16 5.27
C SER A 78 24.16 5.41 4.53
#